data_AF-A0A165DQG4-F1
#
_entry.id   AF-A0A165DQG4-F1
#
_cell.length_a   1.000
_cell.length_b   1.000
_cell.length_c   1.000
_cell.angle_alpha   90.00
_cell.angle_beta   90.00
_cell.angle_gamma   90.00
#
_symmetry.space_group_name_H-M   'P 1'
#
loop_
_entity.id
_entity.type
_entity.pdbx_description
1 polymer ?
#
loop_
_entity_poly.entity_id
_entity_poly.type
_entity_poly.pdbx_seq_one_letter_code
_entity_poly.pdbx_strand_id
1 'polypeptide(L)'
;MTDIFEPVASSSSTPLCSVCHSKPAIYTCPRCQSRTCSAHCSKAHKVALACSGERNKVAFVKPAQYGYGALVNDLVYLSEV
;
A
#
# COMPACT_ATOMS: atom_id res chain seq x y z
N MET A 1 18.12 26.19 -31.70
CA MET A 1 18.09 24.72 -31.68
C MET A 1 16.86 24.32 -30.90
N THR A 2 15.83 23.96 -31.64
CA THR A 2 14.45 23.72 -31.22
C THR A 2 14.29 22.39 -30.48
N ASP A 3 13.41 22.42 -29.47
CA ASP A 3 12.63 21.34 -28.84
C ASP A 3 13.11 19.89 -28.89
N ILE A 4 13.50 19.38 -27.71
CA ILE A 4 13.36 17.95 -27.35
C ILE A 4 12.91 17.90 -25.87
N PHE A 5 11.69 18.34 -25.59
CA PHE A 5 10.95 17.86 -24.41
C PHE A 5 9.76 17.07 -24.94
N GLU A 6 10.06 15.83 -25.28
CA GLU A 6 9.08 14.81 -25.63
C GLU A 6 8.11 14.65 -24.47
N PRO A 7 6.79 14.79 -24.68
CA PRO A 7 5.82 14.55 -23.63
C PRO A 7 5.81 13.04 -23.33
N VAL A 8 6.46 12.64 -22.24
CA VAL A 8 6.26 11.29 -21.68
C VAL A 8 4.81 11.21 -21.23
N ALA A 9 3.95 10.68 -22.10
CA ALA A 9 2.62 10.23 -21.74
C ALA A 9 2.78 9.11 -20.71
N SER A 10 2.89 9.50 -19.44
CA SER A 10 2.89 8.60 -18.30
C SER A 10 1.49 8.01 -18.22
N SER A 11 1.29 6.87 -18.87
CA SER A 11 0.07 6.10 -18.76
C SER A 11 -0.07 5.60 -17.32
N SER A 12 -0.67 6.42 -16.46
CA SER A 12 -1.01 6.09 -15.08
C SER A 12 -2.17 5.10 -15.06
N SER A 13 -1.91 3.88 -15.55
CA SER A 13 -2.86 2.79 -15.45
C SER A 13 -3.06 2.47 -13.97
N THR A 14 -4.28 2.70 -13.50
CA THR A 14 -4.65 2.29 -12.15
C THR A 14 -4.65 0.76 -12.11
N PRO A 15 -3.96 0.16 -11.13
CA PRO A 15 -3.88 -1.30 -11.03
C PRO A 15 -5.29 -1.88 -10.85
N LEU A 16 -5.58 -2.98 -11.52
CA LEU A 16 -6.84 -3.71 -11.31
C LEU A 16 -6.87 -4.36 -9.93
N CYS A 17 -8.08 -4.59 -9.42
CA CYS A 17 -8.32 -5.31 -8.17
C CYS A 17 -7.69 -6.71 -8.21
N SER A 18 -6.85 -7.04 -7.24
CA SER A 18 -6.17 -8.35 -7.15
C SER A 18 -7.09 -9.52 -6.77
N VAL A 19 -8.38 -9.25 -6.55
CA VAL A 19 -9.37 -10.28 -6.17
C VAL A 19 -10.31 -10.54 -7.34
N CYS A 20 -11.00 -9.51 -7.83
CA CYS A 20 -12.01 -9.67 -8.88
C CYS A 20 -11.51 -9.33 -10.29
N HIS A 21 -10.34 -8.67 -10.42
CA HIS A 21 -9.72 -8.31 -11.70
C HIS A 21 -10.60 -7.49 -12.67
N SER A 22 -11.74 -6.96 -12.21
CA SER A 22 -12.75 -6.33 -13.07
C SER A 22 -12.86 -4.81 -12.91
N LYS A 23 -12.41 -4.27 -11.78
CA LYS A 23 -12.48 -2.84 -11.45
C LYS A 23 -11.10 -2.35 -10.99
N PRO A 24 -10.78 -1.05 -11.22
CA PRO A 24 -9.55 -0.46 -10.68
C PRO A 24 -9.56 -0.54 -9.14
N ALA A 25 -8.40 -0.82 -8.57
CA ALA A 25 -8.24 -0.88 -7.13
C ALA A 25 -8.20 0.52 -6.52
N ILE A 26 -8.95 0.72 -5.44
CA ILE A 26 -9.04 2.00 -4.72
C ILE A 26 -8.64 1.87 -3.24
N TYR A 27 -8.41 0.64 -2.77
CA TYR A 27 -7.93 0.34 -1.42
C TYR A 27 -6.62 -0.45 -1.48
N THR A 28 -5.74 -0.25 -0.50
CA THR A 28 -4.51 -1.05 -0.31
C THR A 28 -4.48 -1.61 1.10
N CYS A 29 -4.29 -2.92 1.24
CA CYS A 29 -4.21 -3.58 2.54
C CYS A 29 -2.91 -3.19 3.28
N PRO A 30 -2.96 -2.71 4.53
CA PRO A 30 -1.77 -2.25 5.25
C PRO A 30 -0.86 -3.39 5.75
N ARG A 31 -1.35 -4.65 5.74
CA ARG A 31 -0.55 -5.83 6.09
C ARG A 31 0.24 -6.36 4.89
N CYS A 32 -0.48 -6.73 3.83
CA CYS A 32 0.06 -7.48 2.70
C CYS A 32 0.11 -6.68 1.38
N GLN A 33 -0.31 -5.42 1.40
CA GLN A 33 -0.30 -4.52 0.24
C GLN A 33 -1.21 -4.95 -0.93
N SER A 34 -2.09 -5.95 -0.73
CA SER A 34 -3.11 -6.33 -1.72
C SER A 34 -3.99 -5.13 -2.10
N ARG A 35 -4.14 -4.90 -3.40
CA ARG A 35 -4.90 -3.78 -3.96
C ARG A 35 -6.30 -4.24 -4.33
N THR A 36 -7.33 -3.63 -3.75
CA THR A 36 -8.74 -4.07 -3.90
C THR A 36 -9.67 -2.92 -4.30
N CYS A 37 -10.74 -3.23 -5.03
CA CYS A 37 -11.69 -2.21 -5.51
C CYS A 37 -12.86 -1.94 -4.55
N SER A 38 -13.07 -2.78 -3.53
CA SER A 38 -14.23 -2.67 -2.63
C SER A 38 -13.97 -3.32 -1.27
N ALA A 39 -14.78 -2.96 -0.27
CA ALA A 39 -14.75 -3.61 1.05
C ALA A 39 -15.00 -5.13 0.96
N HIS A 40 -15.83 -5.59 0.03
CA HIS A 40 -16.04 -7.02 -0.22
C HIS A 40 -14.74 -7.70 -0.67
N CYS A 41 -14.04 -7.14 -1.66
CA CYS A 41 -12.75 -7.68 -2.10
C CYS A 41 -11.68 -7.57 -1.00
N SER A 42 -11.72 -6.51 -0.19
CA SER A 42 -10.86 -6.38 0.99
C SER A 42 -11.11 -7.50 2.00
N LYS A 43 -12.36 -7.85 2.31
CA LYS A 43 -12.66 -8.98 3.21
C LYS A 43 -12.29 -10.33 2.59
N ALA A 44 -12.58 -10.52 1.30
CA ALA A 44 -12.30 -11.76 0.61
C ALA A 44 -10.81 -12.14 0.63
N HIS A 45 -9.90 -11.20 0.33
CA HIS A 45 -8.46 -11.52 0.38
C HIS A 45 -7.99 -11.83 1.80
N LYS A 46 -8.56 -11.19 2.83
CA LYS A 46 -8.21 -11.48 4.23
C LYS A 46 -8.50 -12.92 4.59
N VAL A 47 -9.68 -13.42 4.20
CA VAL A 47 -10.06 -14.82 4.42
C VAL A 47 -9.20 -15.77 3.59
N ALA A 48 -9.08 -15.53 2.28
CA ALA A 48 -8.39 -16.43 1.37
C ALA A 48 -6.88 -16.57 1.66
N LEU A 49 -6.25 -15.50 2.14
CA LEU A 49 -4.81 -15.45 2.42
C LEU A 49 -4.48 -15.52 3.92
N ALA A 50 -5.46 -15.79 4.78
CA ALA A 50 -5.33 -15.72 6.25
C ALA A 50 -4.63 -14.42 6.72
N CYS A 51 -4.99 -13.28 6.12
CA CYS A 51 -4.37 -11.99 6.36
C CYS A 51 -5.15 -11.21 7.44
N SER A 52 -4.46 -10.81 8.52
CA SER A 52 -5.07 -9.99 9.59
C SER A 52 -5.57 -8.64 9.08
N GLY A 53 -4.92 -8.10 8.04
CA GLY A 53 -5.18 -6.75 7.55
C GLY A 53 -4.68 -5.65 8.49
N GLU A 54 -3.85 -5.99 9.47
CA GLU A 54 -3.23 -5.05 10.41
C GLU A 54 -1.76 -4.84 10.06
N ARG A 55 -1.31 -3.59 10.05
CA ARG A 55 0.10 -3.27 9.79
C ARG A 55 1.01 -3.92 10.84
N ASN A 56 2.16 -4.45 10.42
CA ASN A 56 3.20 -4.84 11.37
C ASN A 56 3.82 -3.58 12.00
N LYS A 57 3.47 -3.27 13.26
CA LYS A 57 4.00 -2.09 13.96
C LYS A 57 5.49 -2.19 14.26
N VAL A 58 6.02 -3.41 14.40
CA VAL A 58 7.43 -3.69 14.76
C VAL A 58 8.26 -4.22 13.58
N ALA A 59 7.87 -3.89 12.35
CA ALA A 59 8.65 -4.28 11.18
C ALA A 59 10.03 -3.62 11.20
N PHE A 60 11.09 -4.41 10.96
CA PHE A 60 12.45 -3.89 10.90
C PHE A 60 12.61 -2.86 9.77
N VAL A 61 13.20 -1.71 10.12
CA VAL A 61 13.59 -0.66 9.19
C VAL A 61 15.10 -0.51 9.24
N LYS A 62 15.76 -0.56 8.07
CA LYS A 62 17.22 -0.38 8.00
C LYS A 62 17.59 1.01 8.51
N PRO A 63 18.74 1.19 9.20
CA PRO A 63 19.15 2.49 9.73
C PRO A 63 19.16 3.61 8.68
N ALA A 64 19.63 3.32 7.46
CA ALA A 64 19.66 4.29 6.36
C ALA A 64 18.25 4.72 5.86
N GLN A 65 17.21 3.96 6.19
CA GLN A 65 15.81 4.22 5.80
C GLN A 65 14.96 4.68 7.00
N TYR A 66 15.57 4.77 8.20
CA TYR A 66 14.89 5.19 9.41
C TYR A 66 14.71 6.71 9.41
N GLY A 67 13.63 7.16 8.77
CA GLY A 67 13.25 8.57 8.73
C GLY A 67 12.20 8.94 9.77
N TYR A 68 11.76 10.20 9.73
CA TYR A 68 10.73 10.75 10.62
C TYR A 68 9.45 9.89 10.68
N GLY A 69 9.01 9.36 9.54
CA GLY A 69 7.85 8.47 9.50
C GLY A 69 8.02 7.21 10.36
N ALA A 70 9.19 6.57 10.33
CA ALA A 70 9.47 5.40 11.17
C ALA A 70 9.46 5.77 12.65
N LEU A 71 10.13 6.87 13.02
CA LEU A 71 10.13 7.42 14.38
C LEU A 71 8.70 7.66 14.90
N VAL A 72 7.85 8.34 14.13
CA VAL A 72 6.47 8.62 14.55
C VAL A 72 5.69 7.32 14.77
N ASN A 73 5.87 6.31 13.92
CA ASN A 73 5.21 5.02 14.12
C ASN A 73 5.63 4.34 15.43
N ASP A 74 6.93 4.39 15.75
CA ASP A 74 7.46 3.82 16.98
C ASP A 74 6.97 4.60 18.21
N LEU A 75 6.99 5.94 18.15
CA LEU A 75 6.46 6.79 19.22
C LEU A 75 4.98 6.52 19.49
N VAL A 76 4.16 6.45 18.43
CA VAL A 76 2.73 6.10 18.55
C VAL A 76 2.59 4.73 19.20
N TYR A 77 3.33 3.72 18.73
CA TYR A 77 3.28 2.38 19.29
C TYR A 77 3.65 2.33 20.78
N LEU A 78 4.64 3.10 21.21
CA LEU A 78 5.05 3.18 22.62
C LEU A 78 4.10 4.02 23.49
N SER A 79 3.30 4.89 22.88
CA SER A 79 2.36 5.78 23.58
C SER A 79 0.95 5.20 23.72
N GLU A 80 0.58 4.20 22.90
CA GLU A 80 -0.65 3.44 23.03
C GLU A 80 -0.54 2.48 24.24
N VAL A 81 -0.73 3.04 25.44
CA VAL A 81 -0.91 2.33 26.72
C VAL A 81 -2.37 2.42 27.14
#